data_AF-A0A0F9IET0-F1
#
_entry.id   AF-A0A0F9IET0-F1
#
_cell.length_a   1.000
_cell.length_b   1.000
_cell.length_c   1.000
_cell.angle_alpha   90.00
_cell.angle_beta   90.00
_cell.angle_gamma   90.00
#
_symmetry.space_group_name_H-M   'P 1'
#
loop_
_entity.id
_entity.type
_entity.pdbx_description
1 polymer ?
#
loop_
_entity_poly.entity_id
_entity_poly.type
_entity_poly.pdbx_seq_one_letter_code
_entity_poly.pdbx_strand_id
1 'polypeptide(L)'
;MPNQRYNKGREKEYNICRRLKKDGFAVAQRTAGSHSPFDVIAINKETKTILLIQSKVSKTPKWNELAINRDWGWLNDEFRVEFRIE
;
A
#
# COMPACT_ATOMS: atom_id res chain seq x y z
N MET A 1 21.16 -15.66 -6.65
CA MET A 1 21.20 -14.17 -6.59
C MET A 1 19.76 -13.66 -6.58
N PRO A 2 19.36 -12.77 -5.67
CA PRO A 2 17.99 -12.26 -5.66
C PRO A 2 17.72 -11.47 -6.95
N ASN A 3 16.53 -11.64 -7.52
CA ASN A 3 16.10 -10.96 -8.74
C ASN A 3 16.25 -9.43 -8.56
N GLN A 4 17.04 -8.76 -9.40
CA GLN A 4 17.29 -7.31 -9.30
C GLN A 4 16.00 -6.48 -9.37
N ARG A 5 14.98 -6.94 -10.13
CA ARG A 5 13.67 -6.27 -10.20
C ARG A 5 12.93 -6.34 -8.88
N TYR A 6 13.03 -7.46 -8.17
CA TYR A 6 12.46 -7.63 -6.84
C TYR A 6 13.10 -6.68 -5.84
N ASN A 7 14.43 -6.54 -5.84
CA ASN A 7 15.13 -5.61 -4.97
C ASN A 7 14.70 -4.15 -5.20
N LYS A 8 14.52 -3.73 -6.47
CA LYS A 8 14.03 -2.39 -6.81
C LYS A 8 12.61 -2.13 -6.32
N GLY A 9 11.71 -3.12 -6.45
CA GLY A 9 10.35 -3.04 -5.91
C GLY A 9 10.35 -2.88 -4.39
N ARG A 10 11.12 -3.74 -3.72
CA ARG A 10 11.31 -3.73 -2.26
C ARG A 10 11.84 -2.39 -1.75
N GLU A 11 12.86 -1.84 -2.40
CA GLU A 11 13.43 -0.54 -2.04
C GLU A 11 12.40 0.58 -2.17
N LYS A 12 11.62 0.59 -3.27
CA LYS A 12 10.55 1.56 -3.47
C LYS A 12 9.50 1.51 -2.36
N GLU A 13 9.06 0.31 -1.97
CA GLU A 13 8.10 0.12 -0.88
C GLU A 13 8.63 0.64 0.47
N TYR A 14 9.91 0.39 0.78
CA TYR A 14 10.53 0.96 1.98
C TYR A 14 10.62 2.48 1.94
N ASN A 15 10.97 3.06 0.79
CA ASN A 15 11.02 4.50 0.62
C ASN A 15 9.63 5.14 0.79
N ILE A 16 8.57 4.50 0.27
CA ILE A 16 7.18 4.91 0.51
C ILE A 16 6.86 4.89 2.01
N CYS A 17 7.16 3.80 2.71
CA CYS A 17 6.91 3.71 4.16
C CYS A 17 7.66 4.80 4.94
N ARG A 18 8.94 5.04 4.60
CA ARG A 18 9.76 6.08 5.26
C ARG A 18 9.15 7.47 5.06
N ARG A 19 8.70 7.77 3.84
CA ARG A 19 8.04 9.04 3.52
C ARG A 19 6.74 9.20 4.31
N LEU A 20 5.86 8.21 4.30
CA LEU A 20 4.58 8.29 5.01
C LEU A 20 4.76 8.48 6.53
N LYS A 21 5.74 7.82 7.14
CA LYS A 21 6.08 8.07 8.56
C LYS A 21 6.52 9.51 8.80
N LYS A 22 7.33 10.07 7.90
CA LYS A 22 7.76 11.48 7.95
C LYS A 22 6.57 12.43 7.78
N ASP A 23 5.58 12.05 6.97
CA ASP A 23 4.35 12.81 6.72
C ASP A 23 3.30 12.66 7.84
N GLY A 24 3.65 12.00 8.97
CA GLY A 24 2.81 11.93 10.17
C GLY A 24 1.91 10.70 10.26
N PHE A 25 2.03 9.72 9.35
CA PHE A 25 1.30 8.47 9.49
C PHE A 25 1.86 7.64 10.65
N ALA A 26 1.00 7.37 11.64
CA ALA A 26 1.35 6.61 12.84
C ALA A 26 1.72 5.16 12.53
N VAL A 27 1.09 4.59 11.51
CA VAL A 27 1.42 3.27 10.95
C VAL A 27 1.80 3.46 9.49
N ALA A 28 2.92 2.87 9.07
CA ALA A 28 3.23 2.65 7.66
C ALA A 28 4.05 1.38 7.52
N GLN A 29 3.50 0.38 6.85
CA GLN A 29 4.05 -0.97 6.76
C GLN A 29 3.84 -1.56 5.38
N ARG A 30 4.75 -2.47 5.00
CA ARG A 30 4.64 -3.27 3.78
C ARG A 30 3.75 -4.48 4.04
N THR A 31 3.03 -4.95 3.04
CA THR A 31 2.33 -6.23 3.15
C THR A 31 3.31 -7.40 3.04
N ALA A 32 2.96 -8.52 3.65
CA ALA A 32 3.72 -9.74 3.52
C ALA A 32 3.39 -10.43 2.18
N GLY A 33 4.42 -10.80 1.41
CA GLY A 33 4.31 -11.70 0.27
C GLY A 33 3.68 -11.13 -1.02
N SER A 34 3.28 -9.85 -1.07
CA SER A 34 2.71 -9.23 -2.28
C SER A 34 1.50 -9.96 -2.90
N HIS A 35 0.75 -10.73 -2.10
CA HIS A 35 -0.51 -11.37 -2.52
C HIS A 35 -1.74 -10.50 -2.24
N SER A 36 -1.55 -9.38 -1.55
CA SER A 36 -2.59 -8.40 -1.25
C SER A 36 -2.85 -7.45 -2.42
N PRO A 37 -4.03 -6.81 -2.47
CA PRO A 37 -4.33 -5.81 -3.50
C PRO A 37 -3.44 -4.55 -3.42
N PHE A 38 -2.81 -4.30 -2.28
CA PHE A 38 -1.87 -3.21 -2.02
C PHE A 38 -0.53 -3.74 -1.48
N ASP A 39 0.55 -3.00 -1.67
CA ASP A 39 1.91 -3.37 -1.21
C ASP A 39 2.28 -2.65 0.10
N VAL A 40 1.66 -1.49 0.36
CA VAL A 40 1.88 -0.67 1.55
C VAL A 40 0.53 -0.25 2.13
N ILE A 41 0.42 -0.35 3.45
CA ILE A 41 -0.68 0.22 4.24
C ILE A 41 -0.12 1.30 5.16
N ALA A 42 -0.85 2.41 5.27
CA ALA A 42 -0.56 3.45 6.24
C ALA A 42 -1.82 3.97 6.93
N ILE A 43 -1.71 4.33 8.21
CA ILE A 43 -2.82 4.82 9.03
C ILE A 43 -2.41 6.14 9.66
N ASN A 44 -3.17 7.19 9.37
CA ASN A 44 -3.06 8.47 10.05
C ASN A 44 -4.05 8.47 11.24
N LYS A 45 -3.52 8.58 12.45
CA LYS A 45 -4.32 8.50 13.68
C LYS A 45 -5.15 9.76 13.95
N GLU A 46 -4.78 10.90 13.35
CA GLU A 46 -5.41 12.21 13.55
C GLU A 46 -6.57 12.38 12.59
N THR A 47 -6.33 12.18 11.29
CA THR A 47 -7.36 12.28 10.26
C THR A 47 -8.23 11.03 10.13
N LYS A 48 -7.86 9.95 10.83
CA LYS A 48 -8.47 8.61 10.73
C LYS A 48 -8.45 8.05 9.30
N THR A 49 -7.50 8.49 8.47
CA THR A 49 -7.35 8.03 7.09
C THR A 49 -6.48 6.78 7.03
N ILE A 50 -6.96 5.77 6.31
CA ILE A 50 -6.15 4.62 5.89
C ILE A 50 -5.76 4.82 4.42
N LEU A 51 -4.47 4.74 4.13
CA LEU A 51 -3.96 4.73 2.76
C LEU A 51 -3.52 3.32 2.38
N LEU A 52 -4.10 2.81 1.30
CA LEU A 52 -3.74 1.54 0.68
C LEU A 52 -3.03 1.86 -0.64
N ILE A 53 -1.75 1.49 -0.74
CA ILE A 53 -0.90 1.89 -1.86
C ILE A 53 -0.41 0.64 -2.58
N GLN A 54 -0.69 0.57 -3.87
CA GLN A 54 -0.05 -0.37 -4.78
C GLN A 54 1.20 0.28 -5.41
N SER A 55 2.37 -0.34 -5.20
CA SER A 55 3.66 0.17 -5.67
C SER A 55 4.04 -0.48 -7.00
N LYS A 56 4.10 0.32 -8.07
CA LYS A 56 4.60 -0.13 -9.38
C LYS A 56 5.90 0.58 -9.73
N VAL A 57 6.94 -0.15 -10.12
CA VAL A 57 8.25 0.45 -10.45
C VAL A 57 8.18 1.30 -11.73
N SER A 58 7.37 0.88 -12.70
CA SER A 58 7.06 1.62 -13.93
C SER A 58 5.64 2.17 -13.91
N LYS A 59 5.34 3.09 -14.85
CA LYS A 59 3.95 3.51 -15.10
C LYS A 59 3.09 2.29 -15.43
N THR A 60 1.91 2.24 -14.84
CA THR A 60 0.91 1.22 -15.13
C THR A 60 0.21 1.59 -16.44
N PRO A 61 0.01 0.65 -17.38
CA PRO A 61 -0.85 0.91 -18.54
C PRO A 61 -2.30 1.19 -18.11
N LYS A 62 -2.98 2.12 -18.77
CA LYS A 62 -4.37 2.52 -18.44
C LYS A 62 -5.35 1.33 -18.34
N TRP A 63 -5.24 0.35 -19.23
CA TRP A 63 -6.11 -0.83 -19.21
C TRP A 63 -5.94 -1.66 -17.92
N ASN A 64 -4.73 -1.68 -17.36
CA ASN A 64 -4.44 -2.39 -16.11
C ASN A 64 -4.93 -1.57 -14.90
N GLU A 65 -4.82 -0.23 -14.95
CA GLU A 65 -5.44 0.65 -13.94
C GLU A 65 -6.96 0.47 -13.88
N LEU A 66 -7.63 0.37 -15.04
CA LEU A 66 -9.07 0.11 -15.12
C LEU A 66 -9.45 -1.25 -14.52
N ALA A 67 -8.67 -2.30 -14.81
CA ALA A 67 -8.88 -3.62 -14.22
C ALA A 67 -8.71 -3.60 -12.70
N ILE A 68 -7.64 -2.97 -12.20
CA ILE A 68 -7.40 -2.81 -10.76
C ILE A 68 -8.54 -2.03 -10.10
N ASN A 69 -9.00 -0.93 -10.70
CA ASN A 69 -10.10 -0.15 -10.15
C ASN A 69 -11.43 -0.91 -10.17
N ARG A 70 -11.68 -1.75 -11.17
CA ARG A 70 -12.87 -2.60 -11.20
C ARG A 70 -12.83 -3.65 -10.08
N ASP A 71 -11.69 -4.29 -9.88
CA ASP A 71 -11.57 -5.42 -8.96
C ASP A 71 -11.43 -4.95 -7.48
N TRP A 72 -10.80 -3.79 -7.27
CA TRP A 72 -10.43 -3.29 -5.93
C TRP A 72 -10.98 -1.90 -5.60
N GLY A 73 -11.82 -1.32 -6.46
CA GLY A 73 -12.36 0.03 -6.26
C GLY A 73 -13.15 0.21 -4.95
N TRP A 74 -13.76 -0.87 -4.45
CA TRP A 74 -14.45 -0.92 -3.17
C TRP A 74 -13.54 -0.62 -1.96
N LEU A 75 -12.22 -0.67 -2.12
CA LEU A 75 -11.26 -0.27 -1.07
C LEU A 75 -11.25 1.24 -0.80
N ASN A 76 -11.85 2.06 -1.67
CA ASN A 76 -12.01 3.50 -1.45
C ASN A 76 -13.28 3.86 -0.66
N ASP A 77 -14.02 2.87 -0.16
CA ASP A 77 -15.26 3.07 0.60
C ASP A 77 -15.00 3.21 2.11
N GLU A 78 -16.06 3.42 2.88
CA GLU A 78 -16.00 3.51 4.33
C GLU A 78 -15.96 2.12 4.99
N PHE A 79 -14.97 1.92 5.87
CA PHE A 79 -14.81 0.69 6.63
C PHE A 79 -14.95 0.94 8.13
N ARG A 80 -15.62 0.01 8.82
CA ARG A 80 -15.60 -0.04 10.29
C ARG A 80 -14.34 -0.78 10.75
N VAL A 81 -13.62 -0.15 11.69
CA VAL A 81 -12.40 -0.73 12.28
C VAL A 81 -12.72 -1.37 13.62
N GLU A 82 -12.25 -2.60 13.81
CA GLU A 82 -12.28 -3.30 15.10
C GLU A 82 -10.85 -3.61 15.53
N PHE A 83 -10.49 -3.22 16.76
CA PHE A 83 -9.19 -3.54 17.36
C PHE A 83 -9.38 -4.59 18.45
N ARG A 84 -8.70 -5.72 18.32
CA ARG A 84 -8.77 -6.87 19.25
C ARG A 84 -7.37 -7.27 19.71
N ILE A 85 -7.28 -7.79 20.93
CA ILE A 85 -6.07 -8.38 21.52
C ILE A 85 -6.41 -9.85 21.78
N GLU A 86 -5.66 -10.77 21.16
CA GLU A 86 -5.82 -12.23 21.30
C GLU A 86 -4.58 -12.83 21.98
#